data_AF-K1UC00-F1
#
_entry.id   AF-K1UC00-F1
#
_cell.length_a   1.000
_cell.length_b   1.000
_cell.length_c   1.000
_cell.angle_alpha   90.00
_cell.angle_beta   90.00
_cell.angle_gamma   90.00
#
_symmetry.space_group_name_H-M   'P 1'
#
loop_
_entity.id
_entity.type
_entity.pdbx_description
1 polymer ?
#
loop_
_entity_poly.entity_id
_entity_poly.type
_entity_poly.pdbx_seq_one_letter_code
_entity_poly.pdbx_strand_id
1 'polypeptide(L)'
;MFQNGGETLYYGLNALSNNLIMVDRKKLKNPNGLILGTPGSGKSFSAKREITNAFLVTDDDVIICDPEAEYTALVHKFHGQVVKISSSSTNYINPMDININYSEDDNPVALKADFILSLCELIVGSKDGLQPVEKTVIDRCVHQIYQRYFDDPKPENMPILEDLYNALLKQEEKEAHHVATALEIYVKGSLKVFNHRTNVDIQNRLV
;
A
#
# COMPACT_ATOMS: atom_id res chain seq x y z
N MET A 1 -12.73 11.97 -29.75
CA MET A 1 -12.88 10.66 -29.10
C MET A 1 -14.02 10.81 -28.12
N PHE A 2 -15.13 10.14 -28.39
CA PHE A 2 -16.35 10.28 -27.60
C PHE A 2 -16.92 8.89 -27.39
N GLN A 3 -16.90 8.43 -26.15
CA GLN A 3 -17.50 7.18 -25.72
C GLN A 3 -18.81 7.49 -24.99
N ASN A 4 -19.86 6.73 -25.30
CA ASN A 4 -21.12 6.76 -24.58
C ASN A 4 -21.16 5.55 -23.63
N GLY A 5 -21.21 5.81 -22.33
CA GLY A 5 -21.29 4.80 -21.28
C GLY A 5 -21.39 5.46 -19.91
N GLY A 6 -22.01 4.77 -18.95
CA GLY A 6 -22.24 5.32 -17.60
C GLY A 6 -20.97 5.66 -16.83
N GLU A 7 -19.84 5.01 -17.16
CA GLU A 7 -18.55 5.17 -16.49
C GLU A 7 -17.55 6.07 -17.28
N THR A 8 -18.01 6.84 -18.26
CA THR A 8 -17.10 7.68 -19.06
C THR A 8 -16.73 8.96 -18.33
N LEU A 9 -15.43 9.27 -18.32
CA LEU A 9 -14.90 10.45 -17.65
C LEU A 9 -14.66 11.60 -18.65
N TYR A 10 -14.86 12.83 -18.20
CA TYR A 10 -14.58 14.03 -18.98
C TYR A 10 -13.10 14.40 -18.93
N TYR A 11 -12.46 14.48 -20.11
CA TYR A 11 -11.05 14.82 -20.25
C TYR A 11 -10.79 16.24 -20.78
N GLY A 12 -11.78 16.87 -21.41
CA GLY A 12 -11.61 18.21 -21.96
C GLY A 12 -12.38 18.42 -23.25
N LEU A 13 -11.95 19.42 -24.01
CA LEU A 13 -12.47 19.72 -25.34
C LEU A 13 -11.42 19.42 -26.40
N ASN A 14 -11.88 18.95 -27.56
CA ASN A 14 -11.04 18.89 -28.73
C ASN A 14 -10.75 20.32 -29.20
N ALA A 15 -9.47 20.67 -29.37
CA ALA A 15 -9.06 22.03 -29.70
C ALA A 15 -9.52 22.51 -31.10
N LEU A 16 -9.85 21.60 -32.02
CA LEU A 16 -10.27 21.95 -33.37
C LEU A 16 -11.80 22.00 -33.50
N SER A 17 -12.49 20.99 -32.96
CA SER A 17 -13.94 20.87 -33.11
C SER A 17 -14.75 21.44 -31.95
N ASN A 18 -14.10 21.76 -30.82
CA ASN A 18 -14.75 22.09 -29.54
C ASN A 18 -15.70 21.00 -28.99
N ASN A 19 -15.64 19.79 -29.53
CA ASN A 19 -16.42 18.66 -29.03
C ASN A 19 -15.83 18.13 -27.72
N LEU A 20 -16.69 17.59 -26.86
CA LEU A 20 -16.30 16.93 -25.62
C LEU A 20 -15.41 15.71 -25.90
N ILE A 21 -14.39 15.55 -25.07
CA ILE A 21 -13.58 14.35 -24.98
C ILE A 21 -14.05 13.57 -23.75
N MET A 22 -14.75 12.47 -24.00
CA MET A 22 -15.29 11.55 -22.99
C MET A 22 -14.68 10.18 -23.21
N VAL A 23 -14.04 9.62 -22.18
CA VAL A 23 -13.32 8.34 -22.27
C VAL A 23 -13.52 7.53 -20.99
N ASP A 24 -13.81 6.25 -21.14
CA ASP A 24 -13.69 5.22 -20.11
C ASP A 24 -12.37 4.47 -20.36
N ARG A 25 -11.38 4.68 -19.48
CA ARG A 25 -10.05 4.07 -19.60
C ARG A 25 -10.09 2.56 -19.36
N LYS A 26 -11.08 2.03 -18.62
CA LYS A 26 -11.22 0.59 -18.33
C LYS A 26 -11.50 -0.21 -19.60
N LYS A 27 -12.03 0.42 -20.65
CA LYS A 27 -12.28 -0.17 -21.97
C LYS A 27 -11.09 -0.12 -22.94
N LEU A 28 -9.99 0.54 -22.56
CA LEU A 28 -8.78 0.61 -23.39
C LEU A 28 -7.90 -0.62 -23.14
N LYS A 29 -6.99 -0.91 -24.08
CA LYS A 29 -6.01 -2.01 -23.91
C LYS A 29 -5.15 -1.83 -22.65
N ASN A 30 -4.93 -0.59 -22.23
CA ASN A 30 -4.25 -0.26 -20.98
C ASN A 30 -4.98 0.94 -20.34
N PRO A 31 -5.48 0.80 -19.10
CA PRO A 31 -6.22 1.86 -18.40
C PRO A 31 -5.32 2.92 -17.75
N ASN A 32 -4.00 2.78 -17.80
CA ASN A 32 -3.05 3.67 -17.13
C ASN A 32 -3.09 5.10 -17.72
N GLY A 33 -2.88 6.08 -16.84
CA GLY A 33 -2.85 7.50 -17.19
C GLY A 33 -1.52 8.12 -16.76
N LEU A 34 -1.04 9.11 -17.51
CA LEU A 34 0.19 9.83 -17.23
C LEU A 34 -0.05 11.33 -17.37
N ILE A 35 0.15 12.08 -16.28
CA ILE A 35 0.02 13.54 -16.24
C ILE A 35 1.41 14.14 -16.05
N LEU A 36 1.92 14.83 -17.07
CA LEU A 36 3.22 15.51 -17.05
C LEU A 36 3.06 17.01 -17.25
N GLY A 37 3.96 17.79 -16.66
CA GLY A 37 3.96 19.25 -16.78
C GLY A 37 4.91 19.93 -15.80
N THR A 38 5.29 21.18 -16.09
CA THR A 38 6.14 21.99 -15.21
C THR A 38 5.35 22.44 -13.96
N PRO A 39 6.03 22.85 -12.87
CA PRO A 39 5.35 23.50 -11.75
C PRO A 39 4.47 24.67 -12.24
N GLY A 40 3.24 24.77 -11.73
CA GLY A 40 2.26 25.77 -12.17
C GLY A 40 1.48 25.45 -13.45
N SER A 41 1.78 24.35 -14.16
CA SER A 41 1.10 24.00 -15.42
C SER A 41 -0.31 23.40 -15.26
N GLY A 42 -0.83 23.31 -14.04
CA GLY A 42 -2.15 22.72 -13.76
C GLY A 42 -2.18 21.18 -13.65
N LYS A 43 -1.06 20.53 -13.34
CA LYS A 43 -1.00 19.07 -13.09
C LYS A 43 -1.95 18.63 -11.99
N SER A 44 -1.79 19.19 -10.78
CA SER A 44 -2.59 18.81 -9.61
C SER A 44 -4.06 19.17 -9.81
N PHE A 45 -4.36 20.26 -10.54
CA PHE A 45 -5.74 20.59 -10.92
C PHE A 45 -6.35 19.52 -11.83
N SER A 46 -5.61 19.08 -12.86
CA SER A 46 -6.06 18.01 -13.76
C SER A 46 -6.28 16.69 -13.02
N ALA A 47 -5.35 16.32 -12.13
CA ALA A 47 -5.45 15.11 -11.30
C ALA A 47 -6.65 15.17 -10.35
N LYS A 48 -6.85 16.29 -9.62
CA LYS A 48 -8.01 16.49 -8.73
C LYS A 48 -9.33 16.39 -9.48
N ARG A 49 -9.41 16.95 -10.69
CA ARG A 49 -10.59 16.85 -11.55
C ARG A 49 -10.85 15.40 -11.97
N GLU A 50 -9.81 14.67 -12.34
CA GLU A 50 -9.93 13.26 -12.73
C GLU A 50 -10.37 12.38 -11.56
N ILE A 51 -9.76 12.54 -10.39
CA ILE A 51 -10.16 11.88 -9.14
C ILE A 51 -11.62 12.18 -8.80
N THR A 52 -12.01 13.46 -8.86
CA THR A 52 -13.40 13.89 -8.59
C THR A 52 -14.38 13.24 -9.55
N ASN A 53 -14.08 13.23 -10.85
CA ASN A 53 -14.95 12.62 -11.84
C ASN A 53 -15.04 11.10 -11.65
N ALA A 54 -13.93 10.41 -11.42
CA ALA A 54 -13.94 8.97 -11.13
C ALA A 54 -14.80 8.69 -9.89
N PHE A 55 -14.59 9.42 -8.81
CA PHE A 55 -15.34 9.25 -7.57
C PHE A 55 -16.86 9.47 -7.74
N LEU A 56 -17.27 10.44 -8.56
CA LEU A 56 -18.69 10.76 -8.75
C LEU A 56 -19.41 9.85 -9.76
N VAL A 57 -18.67 9.26 -10.69
CA VAL A 57 -19.25 8.57 -11.86
C VAL A 57 -19.14 7.04 -11.74
N THR A 58 -18.18 6.54 -10.96
CA THR A 58 -17.95 5.10 -10.77
C THR A 58 -18.03 4.73 -9.30
N ASP A 59 -18.04 3.43 -9.02
CA ASP A 59 -17.88 2.87 -7.68
C ASP A 59 -16.43 2.45 -7.39
N ASP A 60 -15.47 2.92 -8.21
CA ASP A 60 -14.07 2.54 -8.07
C ASP A 60 -13.46 3.11 -6.76
N ASP A 61 -12.55 2.36 -6.17
CA ASP A 61 -11.69 2.81 -5.06
C ASP A 61 -10.62 3.78 -5.58
N VAL A 62 -10.34 4.81 -4.78
CA VAL A 62 -9.37 5.86 -5.09
C VAL A 62 -8.35 5.94 -3.96
N ILE A 63 -7.09 5.61 -4.28
CA ILE A 63 -5.97 5.68 -3.33
C ILE A 63 -4.98 6.73 -3.84
N ILE A 64 -4.62 7.69 -2.98
CA ILE A 64 -3.77 8.83 -3.32
C ILE A 64 -2.50 8.81 -2.46
N CYS A 65 -1.36 8.51 -3.09
CA CYS A 65 -0.04 8.70 -2.47
C CYS A 65 0.40 10.16 -2.61
N ASP A 66 0.18 10.96 -1.57
CA ASP A 66 0.38 12.41 -1.60
C ASP A 66 1.50 12.89 -0.63
N PRO A 67 2.77 12.94 -1.08
CA PRO A 67 3.87 13.40 -0.24
C PRO A 67 3.81 14.92 0.06
N GLU A 68 3.06 15.71 -0.72
CA GLU A 68 2.97 17.17 -0.59
C GLU A 68 1.69 17.64 0.13
N ALA A 69 0.83 16.70 0.54
CA ALA A 69 -0.46 16.95 1.17
C ALA A 69 -1.41 17.86 0.34
N GLU A 70 -1.24 17.93 -0.98
CA GLU A 70 -2.04 18.73 -1.91
C GLU A 70 -3.50 18.27 -2.03
N TYR A 71 -3.80 16.99 -1.78
CA TYR A 71 -5.10 16.36 -2.02
C TYR A 71 -5.95 16.20 -0.74
N THR A 72 -5.37 16.43 0.44
CA THR A 72 -6.04 16.36 1.76
C THR A 72 -7.41 17.04 1.78
N ALA A 73 -7.49 18.27 1.27
CA ALA A 73 -8.75 19.04 1.26
C ALA A 73 -9.82 18.40 0.35
N LEU A 74 -9.40 17.75 -0.74
CA LEU A 74 -10.30 17.02 -1.65
C LEU A 74 -10.86 15.78 -0.96
N VAL A 75 -9.99 14.99 -0.33
CA VAL A 75 -10.35 13.76 0.39
C VAL A 75 -11.38 14.07 1.47
N HIS A 76 -11.13 15.08 2.31
CA HIS A 76 -12.09 15.50 3.32
C HIS A 76 -13.42 16.00 2.74
N LYS A 77 -13.40 16.66 1.57
CA LYS A 77 -14.61 17.15 0.92
C LYS A 77 -15.53 16.00 0.46
N PHE A 78 -14.95 14.85 0.11
CA PHE A 78 -15.66 13.63 -0.25
C PHE A 78 -15.82 12.65 0.91
N HIS A 79 -15.58 13.08 2.15
CA HIS A 79 -15.67 12.24 3.34
C HIS A 79 -14.75 11.00 3.31
N GLY A 80 -13.65 11.08 2.54
CA GLY A 80 -12.60 10.07 2.55
C GLY A 80 -11.71 10.14 3.79
N GLN A 81 -10.82 9.17 3.93
CA GLN A 81 -9.87 9.08 5.03
C GLN A 81 -8.50 9.60 4.61
N VAL A 82 -7.87 10.45 5.41
CA VAL A 82 -6.46 10.81 5.20
C VAL A 82 -5.62 10.01 6.19
N VAL A 83 -4.77 9.12 5.68
CA VAL A 83 -3.84 8.32 6.49
C VAL A 83 -2.46 8.99 6.50
N LYS A 84 -2.08 9.55 7.64
CA LYS A 84 -0.77 10.21 7.78
C LYS A 84 0.31 9.20 8.16
N ILE A 85 1.25 8.95 7.25
CA ILE A 85 2.41 8.09 7.53
C ILE A 85 3.60 8.98 7.96
N SER A 86 3.84 9.08 9.26
CA SER A 86 4.99 9.79 9.82
C SER A 86 5.29 9.32 11.24
N SER A 87 6.52 9.54 11.73
CA SER A 87 6.94 9.14 13.08
C SER A 87 6.15 9.80 14.22
N SER A 88 5.53 10.96 13.97
CA SER A 88 4.67 11.67 14.92
C SER A 88 3.18 11.38 14.73
N SER A 89 2.82 10.52 13.77
CA SER A 89 1.43 10.15 13.52
C SER A 89 0.92 9.12 14.51
N THR A 90 -0.38 9.17 14.78
CA THR A 90 -1.12 8.12 15.47
C THR A 90 -1.80 7.15 14.50
N ASN A 91 -1.62 7.32 13.19
CA ASN A 91 -2.09 6.35 12.20
C ASN A 91 -1.03 5.28 11.97
N TYR A 92 -1.46 4.03 12.00
CA TYR A 92 -0.61 2.85 11.86
C TYR A 92 -1.20 1.90 10.83
N ILE A 93 -0.31 1.35 10.02
CA ILE A 93 -0.60 0.29 9.05
C ILE A 93 0.35 -0.85 9.36
N ASN A 94 -0.18 -2.02 9.68
CA ASN A 94 0.62 -3.18 10.00
C ASN A 94 0.95 -4.00 8.75
N PRO A 95 2.21 -4.14 8.32
CA PRO A 95 2.57 -5.00 7.19
C PRO A 95 2.29 -6.49 7.47
N MET A 96 2.30 -6.87 8.74
CA MET A 96 2.00 -8.22 9.22
C MET A 96 0.49 -8.46 9.39
N ASP A 97 -0.38 -7.54 8.96
CA ASP A 97 -1.82 -7.78 8.97
C ASP A 97 -2.18 -8.80 7.88
N ILE A 98 -2.77 -9.93 8.27
CA ILE A 98 -3.15 -11.00 7.34
C ILE A 98 -4.67 -11.02 7.18
N ASN A 99 -5.13 -10.90 5.94
CA ASN A 99 -6.53 -11.09 5.62
C ASN A 99 -6.72 -12.52 5.09
N ILE A 100 -7.41 -13.34 5.88
CA ILE A 100 -7.60 -14.78 5.65
C ILE A 100 -8.48 -15.02 4.40
N ASN A 101 -9.26 -14.02 3.98
CA ASN A 101 -10.18 -14.11 2.84
C ASN A 101 -9.55 -13.66 1.50
N TYR A 102 -8.22 -13.52 1.42
CA TYR A 102 -7.57 -12.98 0.21
C TYR A 102 -7.69 -13.92 -1.01
N SER A 103 -7.83 -15.21 -0.80
CA SER A 103 -7.86 -16.23 -1.85
C SER A 103 -8.51 -17.50 -1.32
N GLU A 104 -9.52 -18.02 -2.02
CA GLU A 104 -10.09 -19.34 -1.70
C GLU A 104 -9.09 -20.48 -2.03
N ASP A 105 -8.14 -20.23 -2.94
CA ASP A 105 -7.25 -21.26 -3.50
C ASP A 105 -5.78 -21.22 -3.00
N ASP A 106 -5.29 -20.08 -2.46
CA ASP A 106 -3.90 -19.94 -2.00
C ASP A 106 -3.76 -19.95 -0.47
N ASN A 107 -2.61 -20.44 0.02
CA ASN A 107 -2.26 -20.36 1.44
C ASN A 107 -1.95 -18.89 1.82
N PRO A 108 -2.77 -18.25 2.67
CA PRO A 108 -2.60 -16.83 2.99
C PRO A 108 -1.25 -16.54 3.68
N VAL A 109 -0.70 -17.51 4.40
CA VAL A 109 0.62 -17.37 5.05
C VAL A 109 1.73 -17.35 4.02
N ALA A 110 1.63 -18.15 2.95
CA ALA A 110 2.64 -18.17 1.90
C ALA A 110 2.66 -16.83 1.14
N LEU A 111 1.49 -16.31 0.74
CA LEU A 111 1.38 -14.98 0.12
C LEU A 111 1.92 -13.88 1.03
N LYS A 112 1.67 -14.00 2.34
CA LYS A 112 2.18 -13.06 3.33
C LYS A 112 3.71 -13.18 3.48
N ALA A 113 4.26 -14.39 3.46
CA ALA A 113 5.70 -14.62 3.50
C ALA A 113 6.39 -13.98 2.29
N ASP A 114 5.84 -14.15 1.07
CA ASP A 114 6.35 -13.52 -0.14
C ASP A 114 6.34 -11.98 -0.06
N PHE A 115 5.27 -11.42 0.49
CA PHE A 115 5.17 -9.98 0.75
C PHE A 115 6.24 -9.49 1.75
N ILE A 116 6.42 -10.21 2.87
CA ILE A 116 7.40 -9.86 3.90
C ILE A 116 8.84 -10.03 3.39
N LEU A 117 9.10 -11.02 2.55
CA LEU A 117 10.37 -11.18 1.85
C LEU A 117 10.68 -9.96 0.98
N SER A 118 9.71 -9.54 0.14
CA SER A 118 9.83 -8.36 -0.71
C SER A 118 10.05 -7.08 0.12
N LEU A 119 9.35 -6.95 1.24
CA LEU A 119 9.54 -5.85 2.19
C LEU A 119 10.95 -5.85 2.78
N CYS A 120 11.46 -7.01 3.20
CA CYS A 120 12.81 -7.14 3.74
C CYS A 120 13.89 -6.86 2.68
N GLU A 121 13.68 -7.25 1.41
CA GLU A 121 14.58 -6.88 0.31
C GLU A 121 14.69 -5.36 0.15
N LEU A 122 13.56 -4.65 0.19
CA LEU A 122 13.54 -3.17 0.14
C LEU A 122 14.23 -2.53 1.34
N ILE A 123 14.05 -3.10 2.54
CA ILE A 123 14.63 -2.58 3.79
C ILE A 123 16.15 -2.78 3.84
N VAL A 124 16.64 -3.96 3.47
CA VAL A 124 18.08 -4.24 3.45
C VAL A 124 18.77 -3.39 2.40
N GLY A 125 18.09 -3.10 1.27
CA GLY A 125 18.57 -2.14 0.27
C GLY A 125 19.89 -2.53 -0.39
N SER A 126 20.28 -3.80 -0.31
CA SER A 126 21.50 -4.33 -0.91
C SER A 126 21.35 -4.43 -2.44
N LYS A 127 22.43 -4.14 -3.17
CA LYS A 127 22.45 -4.24 -4.64
C LYS A 127 22.13 -5.66 -5.14
N ASP A 128 22.49 -6.66 -4.34
CA ASP A 128 22.30 -8.08 -4.65
C ASP A 128 21.03 -8.66 -4.02
N GLY A 129 20.23 -7.84 -3.31
CA GLY A 129 19.04 -8.29 -2.57
C GLY A 129 19.37 -9.19 -1.38
N LEU A 130 18.37 -9.94 -0.93
CA LEU A 130 18.54 -10.92 0.15
C LEU A 130 19.26 -12.19 -0.35
N GLN A 131 20.19 -12.68 0.46
CA GLN A 131 20.85 -13.96 0.25
C GLN A 131 19.88 -15.14 0.40
N PRO A 132 20.12 -16.30 -0.23
CA PRO A 132 19.24 -17.47 -0.11
C PRO A 132 18.97 -17.92 1.34
N VAL A 133 19.99 -17.80 2.21
CA VAL A 133 19.87 -18.11 3.63
C VAL A 133 18.97 -17.09 4.33
N GLU A 134 19.12 -15.79 4.05
CA GLU A 134 18.26 -14.73 4.59
C GLU A 134 16.79 -14.95 4.20
N LYS A 135 16.52 -15.31 2.95
CA LYS A 135 15.16 -15.66 2.48
C LYS A 135 14.60 -16.84 3.27
N THR A 136 15.40 -17.89 3.45
CA THR A 136 14.99 -19.10 4.18
C THR A 136 14.67 -18.79 5.64
N VAL A 137 15.48 -17.99 6.33
CA VAL A 137 15.24 -17.66 7.74
C VAL A 137 14.03 -16.74 7.93
N ILE A 138 13.81 -15.78 7.02
CA ILE A 138 12.62 -14.92 7.03
C ILE A 138 11.37 -15.77 6.85
N ASP A 139 11.34 -16.61 5.81
CA ASP A 139 10.21 -17.49 5.52
C ASP A 139 9.86 -18.40 6.71
N ARG A 140 10.88 -19.04 7.30
CA ARG A 140 10.73 -19.87 8.51
C ARG A 140 10.15 -19.08 9.68
N CYS A 141 10.65 -17.86 9.94
CA CYS A 141 10.16 -17.02 11.04
C CYS A 141 8.71 -16.60 10.82
N VAL A 142 8.34 -16.20 9.60
CA VAL A 142 6.97 -15.81 9.25
C VAL A 142 6.01 -16.96 9.51
N HIS A 143 6.31 -18.17 9.04
CA HIS A 143 5.48 -19.35 9.28
C HIS A 143 5.32 -19.66 10.78
N GLN A 144 6.39 -19.58 11.57
CA GLN A 144 6.33 -19.81 13.02
C GLN A 144 5.46 -18.78 13.74
N ILE A 145 5.52 -17.52 13.33
CA ILE A 145 4.74 -16.43 13.92
C ILE A 145 3.26 -16.61 13.62
N TYR A 146 2.91 -16.87 12.36
CA TYR A 146 1.51 -17.05 11.99
C TYR A 146 0.92 -18.37 12.51
N GLN A 147 1.71 -19.45 12.63
CA GLN A 147 1.24 -20.67 13.26
C GLN A 147 0.73 -20.39 14.68
N ARG A 148 1.48 -19.62 15.48
CA ARG A 148 1.04 -19.21 16.83
C ARG A 148 -0.19 -18.32 16.82
N TYR A 149 -0.31 -17.44 15.83
CA TYR A 149 -1.50 -16.62 15.67
C TYR A 149 -2.74 -17.46 15.37
N PHE A 150 -2.63 -18.46 14.48
CA PHE A 150 -3.76 -19.33 14.13
C PHE A 150 -4.19 -20.27 15.26
N ASP A 151 -3.33 -20.52 16.25
CA ASP A 151 -3.71 -21.24 17.48
C ASP A 151 -4.69 -20.41 18.35
N ASP A 152 -4.65 -19.07 18.29
CA ASP A 152 -5.59 -18.16 18.97
C ASP A 152 -5.84 -16.88 18.15
N PRO A 153 -6.64 -16.95 17.05
CA PRO A 153 -6.74 -15.88 16.06
C PRO A 153 -7.66 -14.76 16.54
N LYS A 154 -7.10 -13.85 17.35
CA LYS A 154 -7.76 -12.65 17.86
C LYS A 154 -7.05 -11.39 17.35
N PRO A 155 -7.75 -10.27 17.14
CA PRO A 155 -7.12 -9.01 16.73
C PRO A 155 -5.95 -8.58 17.63
N GLU A 156 -6.05 -8.86 18.94
CA GLU A 156 -5.01 -8.59 19.94
C GLU A 156 -3.80 -9.52 19.87
N ASN A 157 -3.87 -10.58 19.06
CA ASN A 157 -2.78 -11.50 18.79
C ASN A 157 -2.21 -11.33 17.38
N MET A 158 -2.79 -10.44 16.55
CA MET A 158 -2.27 -10.16 15.21
C MET A 158 -0.79 -9.79 15.30
N PRO A 159 0.11 -10.49 14.60
CA PRO A 159 1.55 -10.23 14.66
C PRO A 159 1.91 -8.83 14.17
N ILE A 160 3.04 -8.30 14.65
CA ILE A 160 3.64 -7.04 14.21
C ILE A 160 5.11 -7.26 13.81
N LEU A 161 5.77 -6.24 13.26
CA LEU A 161 7.18 -6.36 12.85
C LEU A 161 8.12 -6.73 14.01
N GLU A 162 7.78 -6.36 15.24
CA GLU A 162 8.52 -6.75 16.44
C GLU A 162 8.54 -8.27 16.65
N ASP A 163 7.46 -8.97 16.30
CA ASP A 163 7.43 -10.43 16.38
C ASP A 163 8.40 -11.06 15.39
N LEU A 164 8.49 -10.50 14.17
CA LEU A 164 9.47 -10.93 13.17
C LEU A 164 10.90 -10.66 13.63
N TYR A 165 11.17 -9.45 14.12
CA TYR A 165 12.47 -9.08 14.66
C TYR A 165 12.89 -10.01 15.82
N ASN A 166 11.98 -10.28 16.76
CA ASN A 166 12.25 -11.17 17.89
C ASN A 166 12.41 -12.63 17.46
N ALA A 167 11.71 -13.09 16.42
CA ALA A 167 11.88 -14.43 15.86
C ALA A 167 13.24 -14.58 15.17
N LEU A 168 13.68 -13.57 14.42
CA LEU A 168 14.98 -13.53 13.75
C LEU A 168 16.14 -13.54 14.75
N LEU A 169 16.04 -12.77 15.84
CA LEU A 169 17.05 -12.78 16.92
C LEU A 169 17.19 -14.12 17.66
N LYS A 170 16.18 -14.99 17.57
CA LYS A 170 16.21 -16.34 18.18
C LYS A 170 16.83 -17.39 17.27
N GLN A 171 17.08 -17.07 16.00
CA GLN A 171 17.72 -18.00 15.06
C GLN A 171 19.23 -18.06 15.36
N GLU A 172 19.87 -19.20 15.06
CA GLU A 172 21.31 -19.39 15.30
C GLU A 172 22.15 -18.77 14.18
N GLU A 173 21.58 -18.65 12.99
CA GLU A 173 22.24 -18.15 11.77
C GLU A 173 22.58 -16.65 11.89
N LYS A 174 23.78 -16.28 11.43
CA LYS A 174 24.23 -14.87 11.47
C LYS A 174 23.44 -14.00 10.50
N GLU A 175 22.98 -14.60 9.41
CA GLU A 175 22.13 -14.01 8.39
C GLU A 175 20.79 -13.53 8.97
N ALA A 176 20.21 -14.28 9.91
CA ALA A 176 18.99 -13.85 10.60
C ALA A 176 19.24 -12.60 11.45
N HIS A 177 20.38 -12.51 12.12
CA HIS A 177 20.78 -11.34 12.89
C HIS A 177 21.05 -10.12 12.01
N HIS A 178 21.58 -10.32 10.81
CA HIS A 178 21.76 -9.25 9.83
C HIS A 178 20.42 -8.64 9.41
N VAL A 179 19.44 -9.48 9.04
CA VAL A 179 18.08 -9.03 8.73
C VAL A 179 17.43 -8.35 9.94
N ALA A 180 17.57 -8.92 11.15
CA ALA A 180 17.05 -8.31 12.37
C ALA A 180 17.63 -6.91 12.63
N THR A 181 18.93 -6.72 12.38
CA THR A 181 19.60 -5.43 12.51
C THR A 181 19.03 -4.41 11.53
N ALA A 182 18.81 -4.80 10.27
CA ALA A 182 18.19 -3.94 9.27
C ALA A 182 16.74 -3.55 9.65
N LEU A 183 15.99 -4.48 10.26
CA LEU A 183 14.63 -4.24 10.74
C LEU A 183 14.55 -3.35 12.00
N GLU A 184 15.64 -3.19 12.76
CA GLU A 184 15.61 -2.52 14.06
C GLU A 184 15.08 -1.08 13.99
N ILE A 185 15.40 -0.33 12.93
CA ILE A 185 14.90 1.05 12.74
C ILE A 185 13.38 1.12 12.58
N TYR A 186 12.75 0.06 12.05
CA TYR A 186 11.31 -0.07 11.86
C TYR A 186 10.58 -0.61 13.10
N VAL A 187 11.32 -1.20 14.05
CA VAL A 187 10.75 -1.79 15.27
C VAL A 187 10.94 -0.87 16.47
N LYS A 188 12.19 -0.49 16.74
CA LYS A 188 12.60 0.32 17.91
C LYS A 188 12.99 1.75 17.55
N GLY A 189 13.27 2.00 16.28
CA GLY A 189 13.80 3.27 15.80
C GLY A 189 12.76 4.31 15.39
N SER A 190 13.20 5.20 14.51
CA SER A 190 12.43 6.35 14.04
C SER A 190 11.28 5.99 13.10
N LEU A 191 11.25 4.78 12.54
CA LEU A 191 10.25 4.32 11.56
C LEU A 191 9.25 3.31 12.14
N LYS A 192 9.04 3.33 13.46
CA LYS A 192 8.11 2.45 14.19
C LYS A 192 6.64 2.53 13.79
N VAL A 193 6.26 3.39 12.85
CA VAL A 193 4.89 3.52 12.33
C VAL A 193 4.32 2.20 11.78
N PHE A 194 5.19 1.29 11.34
CA PHE A 194 4.82 -0.04 10.84
C PHE A 194 4.87 -1.15 11.91
N ASN A 195 5.29 -0.84 13.14
CA ASN A 195 5.38 -1.79 14.25
C ASN A 195 4.20 -1.65 15.23
N HIS A 196 3.01 -1.44 14.69
CA HIS A 196 1.78 -1.30 15.45
C HIS A 196 0.66 -1.99 14.67
N ARG A 197 -0.39 -2.39 15.38
CA ARG A 197 -1.60 -2.92 14.72
C ARG A 197 -2.29 -1.82 13.93
N THR A 198 -2.88 -2.20 12.80
CA THR A 198 -3.62 -1.30 11.94
C THR A 198 -4.73 -0.61 12.73
N ASN A 199 -4.82 0.71 12.63
CA ASN A 199 -5.87 1.50 13.29
C ASN A 199 -6.54 2.52 12.35
N VAL A 200 -6.31 2.35 11.05
CA VAL A 200 -6.94 3.12 9.98
C VAL A 200 -8.04 2.29 9.33
N ASP A 201 -8.91 2.96 8.59
CA ASP A 201 -10.05 2.32 7.93
C ASP A 201 -9.61 1.83 6.55
N ILE A 202 -9.40 0.52 6.45
CA ILE A 202 -8.98 -0.12 5.20
C ILE A 202 -10.15 -0.37 4.23
N GLN A 203 -11.37 0.02 4.59
CA GLN A 203 -12.58 -0.16 3.77
C GLN A 203 -13.10 1.17 3.19
N ASN A 204 -12.44 2.30 3.48
CA ASN A 204 -12.83 3.57 2.89
C ASN A 204 -12.47 3.58 1.40
N ARG A 205 -13.45 3.92 0.56
CA ARG A 205 -13.30 4.00 -0.89
C ARG A 205 -12.37 5.13 -1.35
N LEU A 206 -12.15 6.16 -0.54
CA LEU A 206 -11.25 7.27 -0.85
C LEU A 206 -10.23 7.46 0.28
N VAL A 207 -8.96 7.13 -0.01
CA VAL A 207 -7.83 7.18 0.94
C VAL A 207 -6.68 8.02 0.40
#